data_AF-A0A6M0BMN1-F1
#
_entry.id   AF-A0A6M0BMN1-F1
#
_cell.length_a   1.000
_cell.length_b   1.000
_cell.length_c   1.000
_cell.angle_alpha   90.00
_cell.angle_beta   90.00
_cell.angle_gamma   90.00
#
_symmetry.space_group_name_H-M   'P 1'
#
loop_
_entity.id
_entity.type
_entity.pdbx_description
1 polymer ?
#
loop_
_entity_poly.entity_id
_entity_poly.type
_entity_poly.pdbx_seq_one_letter_code
_entity_poly.pdbx_strand_id
1 'polypeptide(L)'
;QKAVDYLRSTGIGDTAFFGPEAEFFVFEDARFDQTENKAYYFVDSIEGRWNSGSEEPGGNKAYKPRYKEGYFPVSPTDTMQDLRTEMLLTMAKCGVPIEKHHHEVATGGQNELGFKFGTLVEAADNLMIYKYVIKNVGKKHGKTITFMPKPIFNDNGSGMHCHQSIWKDGQPLFWGDGYANLSKMALNYIGGILKHAPAILAFSNPSTNSYKRLVPGFEAPVNLAYSQGNRSASVRIPLSGTNPKAKRLEFRCPDASCNPYLAFAAMLCAGIDGIKNEIDPGDSLDVDIYDLSPEELSKIPSTPGSLEGALEALEKDHEFLTTGGVFTEDLIQTWIEYKLDNEVNPMRLRPHPYEFSLYYDC
;
A
#
# COMPACT_ATOMS: atom_id res chain seq x y z
N GLN A 1 -19.19 -6.13 2.68
CA GLN A 1 -20.53 -6.04 3.29
C GLN A 1 -20.52 -6.46 4.77
N LYS A 2 -20.24 -7.73 5.10
CA LYS A 2 -20.24 -8.22 6.51
C LYS A 2 -19.47 -7.34 7.50
N ALA A 3 -18.30 -6.82 7.13
CA ALA A 3 -17.52 -5.92 7.99
C ALA A 3 -18.25 -4.60 8.33
N VAL A 4 -19.00 -4.04 7.37
CA VAL A 4 -19.81 -2.82 7.57
C VAL A 4 -21.02 -3.13 8.44
N ASP A 5 -21.65 -4.29 8.25
CA ASP A 5 -22.78 -4.73 9.06
C ASP A 5 -22.34 -5.01 10.51
N TYR A 6 -21.14 -5.58 10.68
CA TYR A 6 -20.53 -5.76 12.00
C TYR A 6 -20.28 -4.41 12.69
N LEU A 7 -19.69 -3.42 11.99
CA LEU A 7 -19.54 -2.06 12.54
C LEU A 7 -20.87 -1.53 13.07
N ARG A 8 -21.94 -1.63 12.27
CA ARG A 8 -23.29 -1.19 12.68
C ARG A 8 -23.80 -1.95 13.90
N SER A 9 -23.64 -3.28 13.93
CA SER A 9 -24.11 -4.10 15.04
C SER A 9 -23.38 -3.82 16.35
N THR A 10 -22.17 -3.26 16.29
CA THR A 10 -21.43 -2.84 17.50
C THR A 10 -21.94 -1.55 18.12
N GLY A 11 -22.71 -0.73 17.38
CA GLY A 11 -23.15 0.59 17.81
C GLY A 11 -22.05 1.68 17.80
N ILE A 12 -20.81 1.34 17.43
CA ILE A 12 -19.66 2.27 17.36
C ILE A 12 -19.90 3.33 16.27
N GLY A 13 -20.32 2.90 15.08
CA GLY A 13 -20.63 3.78 13.95
C GLY A 13 -21.51 3.07 12.93
N ASP A 14 -21.93 3.77 11.88
CA ASP A 14 -22.76 3.22 10.80
C ASP A 14 -22.07 3.17 9.44
N THR A 15 -20.97 3.93 9.32
CA THR A 15 -20.25 4.16 8.07
C THR A 15 -18.74 4.17 8.32
N ALA A 16 -18.02 3.38 7.54
CA ALA A 16 -16.56 3.43 7.45
C ALA A 16 -16.16 3.94 6.07
N PHE A 17 -15.42 5.05 6.03
CA PHE A 17 -14.85 5.59 4.80
C PHE A 17 -13.42 5.11 4.60
N PHE A 18 -13.12 4.72 3.36
CA PHE A 18 -11.80 4.33 2.90
C PHE A 18 -11.41 5.17 1.69
N GLY A 19 -10.19 5.71 1.70
CA GLY A 19 -9.56 6.40 0.56
C GLY A 19 -8.22 5.77 0.27
N PRO A 20 -8.12 4.80 -0.66
CA PRO A 20 -6.86 4.18 -1.03
C PRO A 20 -6.10 5.01 -2.08
N GLU A 21 -4.80 5.21 -1.88
CA GLU A 21 -3.88 5.82 -2.85
C GLU A 21 -3.00 4.72 -3.47
N ALA A 22 -3.47 4.08 -4.54
CA ALA A 22 -2.77 2.97 -5.19
C ALA A 22 -1.79 3.47 -6.27
N GLU A 23 -0.52 3.49 -5.95
CA GLU A 23 0.56 3.86 -6.86
C GLU A 23 0.81 2.76 -7.91
N PHE A 24 1.39 3.12 -9.04
CA PHE A 24 1.71 2.17 -10.12
C PHE A 24 2.88 2.61 -10.98
N PHE A 25 3.39 1.68 -11.78
CA PHE A 25 4.40 1.94 -12.80
C PHE A 25 3.83 1.78 -14.21
N VAL A 26 4.31 2.63 -15.11
CA VAL A 26 4.08 2.58 -16.55
C VAL A 26 5.40 2.25 -17.22
N PHE A 27 5.48 1.09 -17.86
CA PHE A 27 6.65 0.64 -18.61
C PHE A 27 6.36 0.53 -20.11
N GLU A 28 7.42 0.57 -20.90
CA GLU A 28 7.43 0.33 -22.33
C GLU A 28 7.62 -1.16 -22.63
N ASP A 29 8.45 -1.83 -21.84
CA ASP A 29 8.75 -3.26 -21.97
C ASP A 29 8.79 -3.94 -20.61
N ALA A 30 8.31 -5.19 -20.56
CA ALA A 30 8.40 -6.06 -19.40
C ALA A 30 8.55 -7.50 -19.88
N ARG A 31 9.70 -8.12 -19.56
CA ARG A 31 10.05 -9.48 -19.96
C ARG A 31 10.52 -10.24 -18.74
N PHE A 32 10.02 -11.45 -18.54
CA PHE A 32 10.44 -12.31 -17.45
C PHE A 32 10.22 -13.77 -17.83
N ASP A 33 11.03 -14.65 -17.26
CA ASP A 33 10.92 -16.09 -17.45
C ASP A 33 11.66 -16.82 -16.31
N GLN A 34 11.18 -18.01 -16.00
CA GLN A 34 11.80 -18.90 -15.01
C GLN A 34 11.67 -20.35 -15.49
N THR A 35 12.79 -20.91 -15.95
CA THR A 35 12.94 -22.29 -16.37
C THR A 35 13.96 -23.01 -15.48
N GLU A 36 14.18 -24.30 -15.72
CA GLU A 36 15.13 -25.14 -14.98
C GLU A 36 16.56 -24.60 -15.02
N ASN A 37 16.94 -23.85 -16.06
CA ASN A 37 18.29 -23.37 -16.30
C ASN A 37 18.42 -21.84 -16.43
N LYS A 38 17.33 -21.08 -16.26
CA LYS A 38 17.32 -19.61 -16.45
C LYS A 38 16.29 -18.95 -15.55
N ALA A 39 16.69 -17.83 -14.96
CA ALA A 39 15.82 -16.94 -14.20
C ALA A 39 16.14 -15.50 -14.59
N TYR A 40 15.16 -14.72 -15.05
CA TYR A 40 15.37 -13.29 -15.27
C TYR A 40 14.06 -12.49 -15.22
N TYR A 41 14.20 -11.20 -14.94
CA TYR A 41 13.22 -10.19 -15.25
C TYR A 41 13.92 -8.98 -15.86
N PHE A 42 13.19 -8.20 -16.64
CA PHE A 42 13.63 -6.99 -17.29
C PHE A 42 12.42 -6.08 -17.44
N VAL A 43 12.55 -4.83 -17.01
CA VAL A 43 11.58 -3.77 -17.26
C VAL A 43 12.32 -2.60 -17.91
N ASP A 44 11.64 -1.87 -18.78
CA ASP A 44 12.22 -0.70 -19.39
C ASP A 44 11.24 0.47 -19.46
N SER A 45 11.79 1.67 -19.33
CA SER A 45 11.05 2.90 -19.52
C SER A 45 11.82 4.00 -20.22
N ILE A 46 11.12 4.82 -21.00
CA ILE A 46 11.70 6.02 -21.61
C ILE A 46 12.20 7.01 -20.55
N GLU A 47 11.59 7.01 -19.37
CA GLU A 47 12.01 7.83 -18.22
C GLU A 47 13.08 7.15 -17.36
N GLY A 48 13.36 5.86 -17.59
CA GLY A 48 14.27 5.07 -16.79
C GLY A 48 15.68 5.66 -16.77
N ARG A 49 16.20 5.96 -15.58
CA ARG A 49 17.54 6.57 -15.44
C ARG A 49 18.65 5.72 -16.06
N TRP A 50 18.48 4.40 -16.11
CA TRP A 50 19.40 3.47 -16.77
C TRP A 50 19.58 3.74 -18.28
N ASN A 51 18.66 4.46 -18.93
CA ASN A 51 18.75 4.85 -20.34
C ASN A 51 19.42 6.22 -20.56
N SER A 52 20.03 6.87 -19.56
CA SER A 52 20.58 8.22 -19.74
C SER A 52 21.72 8.32 -20.77
N GLY A 53 22.37 7.19 -21.08
CA GLY A 53 23.42 7.09 -22.08
C GLY A 53 23.04 6.28 -23.32
N SER A 54 21.76 5.90 -23.48
CA SER A 54 21.33 5.12 -24.64
C SER A 54 21.39 5.94 -25.94
N GLU A 55 21.76 5.30 -27.04
CA GLU A 55 21.54 5.84 -28.37
C GLU A 55 20.09 5.57 -28.78
N GLU A 56 19.35 6.65 -29.09
CA GLU A 56 17.93 6.59 -29.46
C GLU A 56 17.74 7.08 -30.90
N PRO A 57 16.80 6.52 -31.67
CA PRO A 57 16.44 7.07 -32.99
C PRO A 57 16.07 8.55 -32.88
N GLY A 58 16.77 9.42 -33.62
CA GLY A 58 16.57 10.87 -33.53
C GLY A 58 17.35 11.56 -32.39
N GLY A 59 18.14 10.80 -31.63
CA GLY A 59 19.02 11.24 -30.55
C GLY A 59 18.33 11.33 -29.18
N ASN A 60 19.06 10.92 -28.14
CA ASN A 60 18.61 10.96 -26.74
C ASN A 60 18.43 12.41 -26.28
N LYS A 61 17.21 12.77 -25.87
CA LYS A 61 16.87 14.14 -25.45
C LYS A 61 17.12 14.41 -23.97
N ALA A 62 17.75 13.49 -23.24
CA ALA A 62 17.93 13.52 -21.80
C ALA A 62 16.58 13.55 -21.06
N TYR A 63 16.40 14.45 -20.08
CA TYR A 63 15.17 14.61 -19.26
C TYR A 63 14.67 13.33 -18.57
N LYS A 64 15.53 12.34 -18.34
CA LYS A 64 15.21 11.14 -17.56
C LYS A 64 15.34 11.44 -16.06
N PRO A 65 14.26 11.37 -15.26
CA PRO A 65 14.32 11.65 -13.82
C PRO A 65 15.37 10.75 -13.14
N ARG A 66 16.11 11.31 -12.17
CA ARG A 66 17.05 10.52 -11.38
C ARG A 66 16.27 9.59 -10.44
N TYR A 67 16.96 8.57 -9.93
CA TYR A 67 16.41 7.73 -8.86
C TYR A 67 15.92 8.60 -7.71
N LYS A 68 14.72 8.34 -7.22
CA LYS A 68 14.06 9.10 -6.15
C LYS A 68 13.80 10.59 -6.42
N GLU A 69 13.85 11.05 -7.68
CA GLU A 69 13.63 12.45 -8.06
C GLU A 69 12.46 12.63 -9.06
N GLY A 70 11.54 11.67 -9.13
CA GLY A 70 10.35 11.71 -9.99
C GLY A 70 9.20 12.56 -9.45
N TYR A 71 9.24 13.00 -8.19
CA TYR A 71 8.16 13.76 -7.54
C TYR A 71 8.52 15.25 -7.45
N PHE A 72 7.91 16.18 -8.19
CA PHE A 72 7.08 16.00 -9.39
C PHE A 72 7.51 17.03 -10.46
N PRO A 73 8.69 16.89 -11.08
CA PRO A 73 9.17 17.86 -12.06
C PRO A 73 8.15 18.00 -13.21
N VAL A 74 8.00 19.22 -13.72
CA VAL A 74 7.14 19.46 -14.88
C VAL A 74 7.73 18.85 -16.16
N SER A 75 6.91 18.72 -17.20
CA SER A 75 7.41 18.40 -18.54
C SER A 75 8.52 19.37 -18.99
N PRO A 76 9.54 18.90 -19.72
CA PRO A 76 9.60 17.61 -20.43
C PRO A 76 10.16 16.43 -19.62
N THR A 77 10.52 16.59 -18.34
CA THR A 77 10.98 15.46 -17.50
C THR A 77 9.86 14.46 -17.23
N ASP A 78 8.67 14.96 -16.91
CA ASP A 78 7.45 14.15 -16.81
C ASP A 78 6.83 13.97 -18.20
N THR A 79 6.89 12.74 -18.71
CA THR A 79 6.41 12.34 -20.03
C THR A 79 5.00 11.75 -19.98
N MET A 80 4.41 11.61 -18.79
CA MET A 80 3.19 10.83 -18.56
C MET A 80 1.97 11.68 -18.21
N GLN A 81 2.09 13.01 -18.20
CA GLN A 81 0.99 13.93 -17.86
C GLN A 81 -0.28 13.70 -18.69
N ASP A 82 -0.15 13.59 -20.01
CA ASP A 82 -1.30 13.37 -20.91
C ASP A 82 -1.93 11.98 -20.68
N LEU A 83 -1.09 10.95 -20.48
CA LEU A 83 -1.54 9.59 -20.20
C LEU A 83 -2.32 9.52 -18.88
N ARG A 84 -1.81 10.14 -17.81
CA ARG A 84 -2.49 10.23 -16.51
C ARG A 84 -3.81 11.00 -16.62
N THR A 85 -3.84 12.07 -17.41
CA THR A 85 -5.07 12.84 -17.66
C THR A 85 -6.14 11.97 -18.32
N GLU A 86 -5.78 11.20 -19.35
CA GLU A 86 -6.72 10.28 -20.01
C GLU A 86 -7.21 9.18 -19.06
N MET A 87 -6.33 8.63 -18.23
CA MET A 87 -6.70 7.63 -17.21
C MET A 87 -7.76 8.19 -16.24
N LEU A 88 -7.54 9.38 -15.66
CA LEU A 88 -8.54 10.00 -14.78
C LEU A 88 -9.86 10.28 -15.51
N LEU A 89 -9.82 10.92 -16.68
CA LEU A 89 -11.04 11.24 -17.41
C LEU A 89 -11.82 9.99 -17.83
N THR A 90 -11.12 8.88 -18.09
CA THR A 90 -11.75 7.59 -18.38
C THR A 90 -12.39 6.99 -17.13
N MET A 91 -11.73 7.04 -15.98
CA MET A 91 -12.32 6.61 -14.71
C MET A 91 -13.58 7.40 -14.36
N ALA A 92 -13.59 8.71 -14.61
CA ALA A 92 -14.78 9.55 -14.39
C ALA A 92 -15.97 9.11 -15.26
N LYS A 93 -15.72 8.69 -16.51
CA LYS A 93 -16.76 8.10 -17.39
C LYS A 93 -17.29 6.76 -16.87
N CYS A 94 -16.50 6.04 -16.07
CA CYS A 94 -16.90 4.83 -15.37
C CYS A 94 -17.58 5.09 -14.02
N GLY A 95 -17.83 6.36 -13.65
CA GLY A 95 -18.52 6.74 -12.41
C GLY A 95 -17.61 6.90 -11.19
N VAL A 96 -16.29 6.79 -11.34
CA VAL A 96 -15.36 6.98 -10.21
C VAL A 96 -15.13 8.48 -9.99
N PRO A 97 -15.34 9.01 -8.76
CA PRO A 97 -15.15 10.43 -8.46
C PRO A 97 -13.65 10.78 -8.41
N ILE A 98 -13.10 11.34 -9.48
CA ILE A 98 -11.68 11.67 -9.61
C ILE A 98 -11.25 12.88 -8.77
N GLU A 99 -9.96 12.94 -8.40
CA GLU A 99 -9.37 14.07 -7.68
C GLU A 99 -8.13 14.65 -8.38
N LYS A 100 -6.95 14.04 -8.15
CA LYS A 100 -5.64 14.54 -8.58
C LYS A 100 -4.87 13.47 -9.36
N HIS A 101 -3.81 13.86 -10.06
CA HIS A 101 -2.78 12.93 -10.50
C HIS A 101 -1.40 13.58 -10.40
N HIS A 102 -0.36 12.79 -10.22
CA HIS A 102 1.02 13.25 -10.31
C HIS A 102 1.96 12.09 -10.66
N HIS A 103 3.15 12.46 -11.14
CA HIS A 103 4.28 11.55 -11.13
C HIS A 103 4.72 11.31 -9.68
N GLU A 104 5.17 10.09 -9.40
CA GLU A 104 5.64 9.67 -8.08
C GLU A 104 7.17 9.62 -7.98
N VAL A 105 7.71 9.24 -6.82
CA VAL A 105 9.13 9.43 -6.48
C VAL A 105 10.11 8.66 -7.37
N ALA A 106 9.84 7.42 -7.75
CA ALA A 106 10.78 6.59 -8.49
C ALA A 106 10.95 7.01 -9.95
N THR A 107 12.13 6.75 -10.50
CA THR A 107 12.37 6.85 -11.95
C THR A 107 11.55 5.82 -12.74
N GLY A 108 11.51 5.98 -14.05
CA GLY A 108 10.92 4.98 -14.95
C GLY A 108 9.42 4.84 -14.81
N GLY A 109 8.70 5.95 -14.61
CA GLY A 109 7.25 6.00 -14.75
C GLY A 109 6.43 5.60 -13.54
N GLN A 110 6.82 5.97 -12.32
CA GLN A 110 5.95 5.81 -11.15
C GLN A 110 4.88 6.90 -11.14
N ASN A 111 3.63 6.55 -10.86
CA ASN A 111 2.50 7.48 -10.89
C ASN A 111 1.50 7.19 -9.75
N GLU A 112 0.79 8.24 -9.34
CA GLU A 112 -0.39 8.16 -8.47
C GLU A 112 -1.55 8.94 -9.10
N LEU A 113 -2.72 8.31 -9.13
CA LEU A 113 -3.99 8.95 -9.43
C LEU A 113 -4.88 8.86 -8.18
N GLY A 114 -5.55 9.97 -7.85
CA GLY A 114 -6.47 10.07 -6.73
C GLY A 114 -7.93 9.98 -7.18
N PHE A 115 -8.73 9.27 -6.40
CA PHE A 115 -10.18 9.36 -6.43
C PHE A 115 -10.70 9.58 -5.01
N LYS A 116 -11.85 10.23 -4.91
CA LYS A 116 -12.48 10.57 -3.64
C LYS A 116 -12.78 9.30 -2.86
N PHE A 117 -12.47 9.33 -1.57
CA PHE A 117 -12.83 8.26 -0.64
C PHE A 117 -14.32 7.87 -0.78
N GLY A 118 -14.60 6.59 -0.53
CA GLY A 118 -15.95 6.04 -0.56
C GLY A 118 -16.25 5.26 0.70
N THR A 119 -17.50 4.81 0.85
CA THR A 119 -17.80 3.80 1.88
C THR A 119 -16.97 2.53 1.61
N LEU A 120 -16.69 1.70 2.61
CA LEU A 120 -15.75 0.56 2.49
C LEU A 120 -15.92 -0.27 1.20
N VAL A 121 -17.15 -0.64 0.85
CA VAL A 121 -17.42 -1.45 -0.35
C VAL A 121 -17.23 -0.64 -1.62
N GLU A 122 -17.77 0.58 -1.67
CA GLU A 122 -17.65 1.50 -2.80
C GLU A 122 -16.19 1.87 -3.08
N ALA A 123 -15.38 2.09 -2.04
CA ALA A 123 -13.95 2.37 -2.19
C ALA A 123 -13.19 1.17 -2.80
N ALA A 124 -13.56 -0.06 -2.42
CA ALA A 124 -12.99 -1.27 -3.01
C ALA A 124 -13.43 -1.46 -4.47
N ASP A 125 -14.70 -1.19 -4.79
CA ASP A 125 -15.22 -1.22 -6.17
C ASP A 125 -14.51 -0.18 -7.05
N ASN A 126 -14.38 1.05 -6.56
CA ASN A 126 -13.67 2.14 -7.25
C ASN A 126 -12.20 1.77 -7.49
N LEU A 127 -11.54 1.11 -6.53
CA LEU A 127 -10.16 0.66 -6.69
C LEU A 127 -10.02 -0.47 -7.73
N MET A 128 -11.02 -1.34 -7.87
CA MET A 128 -11.05 -2.35 -8.93
C MET A 128 -11.21 -1.70 -10.31
N ILE A 129 -12.12 -0.72 -10.44
CA ILE A 129 -12.28 0.07 -11.66
C ILE A 129 -11.00 0.84 -11.99
N TYR A 130 -10.38 1.47 -10.99
CA TYR A 130 -9.11 2.19 -11.09
C TYR A 130 -8.01 1.31 -11.72
N LYS A 131 -7.76 0.12 -11.14
CA LYS A 131 -6.76 -0.83 -11.65
C LYS A 131 -7.06 -1.27 -13.07
N TYR A 132 -8.35 -1.51 -13.39
CA TYR A 132 -8.77 -1.92 -14.72
C TYR A 132 -8.58 -0.81 -15.76
N VAL A 133 -9.06 0.40 -15.49
CA VAL A 133 -8.97 1.54 -16.41
C VAL A 133 -7.52 1.89 -16.68
N ILE A 134 -6.68 2.01 -15.65
CA ILE A 134 -5.27 2.37 -15.82
C ILE A 134 -4.54 1.34 -16.70
N LYS A 135 -4.72 0.04 -16.44
CA LYS A 135 -4.10 -1.01 -17.26
C LYS A 135 -4.56 -0.94 -18.72
N ASN A 136 -5.84 -0.73 -18.98
CA ASN A 136 -6.38 -0.73 -20.34
C ASN A 136 -6.06 0.56 -21.10
N VAL A 137 -6.05 1.71 -20.44
CA VAL A 137 -5.58 2.97 -21.05
C VAL A 137 -4.08 2.86 -21.35
N GLY A 138 -3.27 2.34 -20.42
CA GLY A 138 -1.85 2.05 -20.68
C GLY A 138 -1.66 1.14 -21.90
N LYS A 139 -2.40 0.02 -21.96
CA LYS A 139 -2.39 -0.91 -23.10
C LYS A 139 -2.76 -0.23 -24.42
N LYS A 140 -3.78 0.64 -24.42
CA LYS A 140 -4.21 1.42 -25.60
C LYS A 140 -3.08 2.30 -26.14
N HIS A 141 -2.20 2.79 -25.26
CA HIS A 141 -1.02 3.61 -25.61
C HIS A 141 0.26 2.80 -25.81
N GLY A 142 0.14 1.46 -25.98
CA GLY A 142 1.29 0.59 -26.19
C GLY A 142 2.21 0.46 -24.97
N LYS A 143 1.72 0.79 -23.77
CA LYS A 143 2.44 0.65 -22.50
C LYS A 143 1.97 -0.61 -21.75
N THR A 144 2.76 -1.03 -20.78
CA THR A 144 2.39 -2.07 -19.81
C THR A 144 2.39 -1.49 -18.40
N ILE A 145 1.32 -1.73 -17.64
CA ILE A 145 1.12 -1.16 -16.30
C ILE A 145 1.27 -2.25 -15.25
N THR A 146 2.00 -1.97 -14.18
CA THR A 146 2.04 -2.83 -12.99
C THR A 146 1.73 -2.05 -11.72
N PHE A 147 0.98 -2.70 -10.83
CA PHE A 147 0.70 -2.26 -9.46
C PHE A 147 1.54 -3.05 -8.43
N MET A 148 2.57 -3.75 -8.91
CA MET A 148 3.39 -4.58 -8.04
C MET A 148 4.15 -3.72 -7.02
N PRO A 149 4.34 -4.20 -5.77
CA PRO A 149 4.91 -3.37 -4.72
C PRO A 149 6.34 -2.89 -4.98
N LYS A 150 7.18 -3.69 -5.64
CA LYS A 150 8.58 -3.37 -5.88
C LYS A 150 9.06 -3.90 -7.24
N PRO A 151 8.78 -3.17 -8.35
CA PRO A 151 9.27 -3.55 -9.68
C PRO A 151 10.74 -3.18 -9.91
N ILE A 152 11.23 -2.13 -9.25
CA ILE A 152 12.59 -1.60 -9.42
C ILE A 152 13.35 -1.74 -8.10
N PHE A 153 14.51 -2.40 -8.14
CA PHE A 153 15.43 -2.46 -7.00
C PHE A 153 16.06 -1.10 -6.74
N ASN A 154 16.17 -0.73 -5.46
CA ASN A 154 16.84 0.50 -5.00
C ASN A 154 16.21 1.83 -5.47
N ASP A 155 14.94 1.82 -5.89
CA ASP A 155 14.11 3.02 -6.02
C ASP A 155 12.78 2.85 -5.26
N ASN A 156 11.93 3.87 -5.18
CA ASN A 156 10.65 3.77 -4.46
C ASN A 156 9.75 2.63 -5.02
N GLY A 157 8.99 2.00 -4.13
CA GLY A 157 8.00 0.97 -4.49
C GLY A 157 6.59 1.55 -4.54
N SER A 158 5.63 0.79 -5.05
CA SER A 158 4.22 1.20 -5.12
C SER A 158 3.44 0.80 -3.87
N GLY A 159 2.95 1.79 -3.14
CA GLY A 159 2.03 1.62 -2.00
C GLY A 159 0.55 1.62 -2.39
N MET A 160 -0.28 1.33 -1.38
CA MET A 160 -1.71 1.59 -1.38
C MET A 160 -2.07 2.25 -0.04
N HIS A 161 -1.77 3.54 0.12
CA HIS A 161 -2.00 4.21 1.40
C HIS A 161 -3.50 4.28 1.68
N CYS A 162 -3.94 3.72 2.82
CA CYS A 162 -5.35 3.61 3.15
C CYS A 162 -5.76 4.65 4.19
N HIS A 163 -6.40 5.72 3.73
CA HIS A 163 -7.03 6.71 4.59
C HIS A 163 -8.34 6.15 5.18
N GLN A 164 -8.54 6.26 6.49
CA GLN A 164 -9.67 5.64 7.20
C GLN A 164 -10.35 6.61 8.18
N SER A 165 -11.68 6.59 8.22
CA SER A 165 -12.47 7.26 9.27
C SER A 165 -13.80 6.56 9.53
N ILE A 166 -14.28 6.61 10.78
CA ILE A 166 -15.60 6.12 11.19
C ILE A 166 -16.55 7.28 11.42
N TRP A 167 -17.79 7.11 10.98
CA TRP A 167 -18.87 8.07 11.11
C TRP A 167 -20.11 7.41 11.70
N LYS A 168 -20.96 8.25 12.32
CA LYS A 168 -22.25 7.85 12.87
C LYS A 168 -23.26 8.99 12.70
N ASP A 169 -24.44 8.68 12.20
CA ASP A 169 -25.53 9.61 11.96
C ASP A 169 -25.08 10.88 11.19
N GLY A 170 -24.18 10.69 10.22
CA GLY A 170 -23.60 11.76 9.42
C GLY A 170 -22.56 12.65 10.12
N GLN A 171 -22.08 12.28 11.31
CA GLN A 171 -21.04 12.99 12.06
C GLN A 171 -19.72 12.21 12.10
N PRO A 172 -18.56 12.89 11.97
CA PRO A 172 -17.24 12.27 12.06
C PRO A 172 -16.89 11.93 13.51
N LEU A 173 -16.35 10.74 13.76
CA LEU A 173 -15.99 10.30 15.12
C LEU A 173 -14.50 10.42 15.44
N PHE A 174 -13.66 10.67 14.45
CA PHE A 174 -12.20 10.64 14.63
C PHE A 174 -11.59 11.95 15.13
N TRP A 175 -12.35 13.06 15.09
CA TRP A 175 -11.90 14.35 15.61
C TRP A 175 -12.07 14.44 17.13
N GLY A 176 -11.05 14.93 17.83
CA GLY A 176 -11.09 15.15 19.27
C GLY A 176 -9.97 16.06 19.77
N ASP A 177 -9.70 15.99 21.06
CA ASP A 177 -8.75 16.82 21.83
C ASP A 177 -7.43 16.10 22.14
N GLY A 178 -7.26 14.86 21.69
CA GLY A 178 -6.02 14.10 21.85
C GLY A 178 -4.92 14.50 20.85
N TYR A 179 -3.86 13.69 20.82
CA TYR A 179 -2.73 13.85 19.91
C TYR A 179 -3.20 14.06 18.46
N ALA A 180 -2.61 15.04 17.76
CA ALA A 180 -2.96 15.41 16.39
C ALA A 180 -4.46 15.71 16.14
N ASN A 181 -5.18 16.15 17.19
CA ASN A 181 -6.64 16.36 17.21
C ASN A 181 -7.45 15.08 16.92
N LEU A 182 -6.96 13.93 17.37
CA LEU A 182 -7.68 12.68 17.34
C LEU A 182 -8.56 12.51 18.58
N SER A 183 -9.72 11.90 18.41
CA SER A 183 -10.51 11.43 19.54
C SER A 183 -9.87 10.20 20.20
N LYS A 184 -10.23 9.92 21.45
CA LYS A 184 -9.82 8.66 22.12
C LYS A 184 -10.24 7.43 21.31
N MET A 185 -11.41 7.47 20.66
CA MET A 185 -11.86 6.41 19.75
C MET A 185 -10.88 6.20 18.58
N ALA A 186 -10.43 7.28 17.93
CA ALA A 186 -9.48 7.16 16.83
C ALA A 186 -8.12 6.65 17.29
N LEU A 187 -7.64 7.07 18.46
CA LEU A 187 -6.41 6.53 19.06
C LEU A 187 -6.55 5.03 19.33
N ASN A 188 -7.66 4.59 19.92
CA ASN A 188 -7.92 3.17 20.16
C ASN A 188 -8.05 2.37 18.86
N TYR A 189 -8.65 2.96 17.80
CA TYR A 189 -8.69 2.35 16.47
C TYR A 189 -7.27 2.15 15.91
N ILE A 190 -6.39 3.15 16.05
CA ILE A 190 -4.97 3.04 15.67
C ILE A 190 -4.28 1.95 16.50
N GLY A 191 -4.57 1.85 17.79
CA GLY A 191 -4.03 0.79 18.65
C GLY A 191 -4.39 -0.61 18.15
N GLY A 192 -5.64 -0.81 17.72
CA GLY A 192 -6.07 -2.04 17.06
C GLY A 192 -5.33 -2.32 15.75
N ILE A 193 -5.18 -1.31 14.89
CA ILE A 193 -4.40 -1.44 13.64
C ILE A 193 -2.95 -1.85 13.93
N LEU A 194 -2.28 -1.20 14.87
CA LEU A 194 -0.87 -1.47 15.19
C LEU A 194 -0.69 -2.84 15.85
N LYS A 195 -1.56 -3.20 16.80
CA LYS A 195 -1.54 -4.51 17.47
C LYS A 195 -1.67 -5.66 16.47
N HIS A 196 -2.63 -5.55 15.56
CA HIS A 196 -2.97 -6.61 14.60
C HIS A 196 -2.25 -6.46 13.26
N ALA A 197 -1.38 -5.46 13.09
CA ALA A 197 -0.70 -5.20 11.82
C ALA A 197 -0.01 -6.45 11.25
N PRO A 198 0.77 -7.25 12.02
CA PRO A 198 1.37 -8.47 11.49
C PRO A 198 0.39 -9.43 10.80
N ALA A 199 -0.81 -9.62 11.36
CA ALA A 199 -1.87 -10.45 10.78
C ALA A 199 -2.60 -9.74 9.62
N ILE A 200 -2.88 -8.43 9.73
CA ILE A 200 -3.50 -7.64 8.64
C ILE A 200 -2.65 -7.71 7.37
N LEU A 201 -1.32 -7.69 7.49
CA LEU A 201 -0.40 -7.71 6.36
C LEU A 201 -0.53 -8.98 5.50
N ALA A 202 -1.02 -10.09 6.06
CA ALA A 202 -1.35 -11.28 5.27
C ALA A 202 -2.44 -11.03 4.22
N PHE A 203 -3.29 -10.01 4.42
CA PHE A 203 -4.30 -9.57 3.46
C PHE A 203 -3.92 -8.28 2.72
N SER A 204 -3.28 -7.32 3.40
CA SER A 204 -2.97 -6.00 2.83
C SER A 204 -1.64 -5.93 2.07
N ASN A 205 -0.73 -6.87 2.34
CA ASN A 205 0.57 -7.04 1.69
C ASN A 205 0.77 -8.49 1.24
N PRO A 206 -0.17 -9.07 0.47
CA PRO A 206 -0.31 -10.52 0.41
C PRO A 206 0.55 -11.17 -0.67
N SER A 207 1.68 -10.55 -1.05
CA SER A 207 2.58 -11.10 -2.06
C SER A 207 4.01 -11.17 -1.54
N THR A 208 4.81 -12.10 -2.07
CA THR A 208 6.24 -12.12 -1.71
C THR A 208 7.00 -10.87 -2.15
N ASN A 209 6.48 -10.11 -3.13
CA ASN A 209 7.04 -8.84 -3.61
C ASN A 209 6.73 -7.67 -2.66
N SER A 210 5.63 -7.73 -1.90
CA SER A 210 5.28 -6.76 -0.85
C SER A 210 6.41 -6.53 0.14
N TYR A 211 7.07 -7.62 0.56
CA TYR A 211 8.16 -7.58 1.53
C TYR A 211 9.52 -7.16 0.94
N LYS A 212 9.58 -6.89 -0.38
CA LYS A 212 10.72 -6.18 -1.00
C LYS A 212 10.48 -4.66 -1.02
N ARG A 213 9.22 -4.23 -0.83
CA ARG A 213 8.87 -2.82 -0.60
C ARG A 213 9.06 -2.44 0.87
N LEU A 214 8.63 -3.28 1.81
CA LEU A 214 8.73 -3.04 3.26
C LEU A 214 10.17 -3.23 3.78
N VAL A 215 11.08 -2.39 3.30
CA VAL A 215 12.48 -2.31 3.73
C VAL A 215 12.83 -0.84 4.04
N PRO A 216 13.76 -0.56 4.95
CA PRO A 216 14.13 0.83 5.29
C PRO A 216 14.64 1.62 4.07
N GLY A 217 14.41 2.95 4.04
CA GLY A 217 15.02 3.88 3.06
C GLY A 217 14.19 4.23 1.79
N PHE A 218 12.92 3.83 1.69
CA PHE A 218 12.08 4.03 0.48
C PHE A 218 10.65 4.55 0.78
N GLU A 219 10.47 5.32 1.86
CA GLU A 219 9.15 5.80 2.34
C GLU A 219 8.13 4.69 2.65
N ALA A 220 8.58 3.43 2.70
CA ALA A 220 7.78 2.28 3.11
C ALA A 220 8.01 1.99 4.61
N PRO A 221 6.93 1.90 5.41
CA PRO A 221 7.06 1.72 6.85
C PRO A 221 7.39 0.27 7.22
N VAL A 222 8.47 0.09 7.97
CA VAL A 222 8.84 -1.21 8.57
C VAL A 222 8.51 -1.23 10.06
N ASN A 223 8.49 -0.06 10.70
CA ASN A 223 8.21 0.09 12.12
C ASN A 223 6.74 0.46 12.35
N LEU A 224 6.09 -0.29 13.24
CA LEU A 224 4.69 -0.14 13.63
C LEU A 224 4.55 0.98 14.65
N ALA A 225 4.61 2.21 14.14
CA ALA A 225 4.38 3.43 14.91
C ALA A 225 3.36 4.34 14.21
N TYR A 226 2.81 5.29 14.97
CA TYR A 226 1.97 6.36 14.45
C TYR A 226 2.58 7.75 14.73
N SER A 227 2.38 8.70 13.81
CA SER A 227 2.86 10.07 13.96
C SER A 227 2.16 11.04 12.99
N GLN A 228 2.04 12.31 13.39
CA GLN A 228 1.47 13.37 12.58
C GLN A 228 2.44 13.86 11.52
N GLY A 229 2.01 13.87 10.25
CA GLY A 229 2.82 14.38 9.14
C GLY A 229 4.02 13.50 8.75
N ASN A 230 4.44 12.56 9.59
CA ASN A 230 5.59 11.68 9.35
C ASN A 230 5.27 10.57 8.34
N ARG A 231 5.94 10.59 7.18
CA ARG A 231 5.77 9.59 6.11
C ARG A 231 6.51 8.28 6.36
N SER A 232 7.42 8.25 7.33
CA SER A 232 8.18 7.06 7.69
C SER A 232 7.40 6.13 8.64
N ALA A 233 6.40 6.67 9.36
CA ALA A 233 5.54 5.90 10.25
C ALA A 233 4.55 5.01 9.50
N SER A 234 4.21 3.85 10.08
CA SER A 234 3.21 2.93 9.53
C SER A 234 1.81 3.54 9.48
N VAL A 235 1.43 4.33 10.48
CA VAL A 235 0.18 5.08 10.55
C VAL A 235 0.50 6.57 10.59
N ARG A 236 0.28 7.25 9.47
CA ARG A 236 0.43 8.71 9.38
C ARG A 236 -0.88 9.39 9.74
N ILE A 237 -0.82 10.51 10.45
CA ILE A 237 -1.97 11.40 10.65
C ILE A 237 -1.81 12.62 9.72
N PRO A 238 -2.59 12.73 8.63
CA PRO A 238 -2.45 13.83 7.68
C PRO A 238 -2.76 15.20 8.31
N LEU A 239 -1.96 16.20 7.92
CA LEU A 239 -2.21 17.60 8.25
C LEU A 239 -3.48 18.08 7.53
N SER A 240 -4.59 18.11 8.27
CA SER A 240 -5.95 18.36 7.76
C SER A 240 -6.57 19.65 8.29
N GLY A 241 -5.77 20.45 9.02
CA GLY A 241 -6.25 21.66 9.69
C GLY A 241 -7.26 21.35 10.79
N THR A 242 -8.21 22.26 10.99
CA THR A 242 -9.19 22.22 12.09
C THR A 242 -10.56 21.67 11.70
N ASN A 243 -10.73 21.14 10.48
CA ASN A 243 -12.02 20.60 10.02
C ASN A 243 -12.23 19.17 10.55
N PRO A 244 -13.23 18.93 11.43
CA PRO A 244 -13.51 17.60 11.98
C PRO A 244 -13.77 16.55 10.90
N LYS A 245 -14.40 16.94 9.78
CA LYS A 245 -14.76 16.04 8.67
C LYS A 245 -13.56 15.54 7.87
N ALA A 246 -12.41 16.21 7.96
CA ALA A 246 -11.19 15.84 7.25
C ALA A 246 -10.26 14.94 8.09
N LYS A 247 -10.56 14.75 9.38
CA LYS A 247 -9.72 13.98 10.31
C LYS A 247 -9.81 12.49 10.03
N ARG A 248 -8.64 11.87 9.86
CA ARG A 248 -8.46 10.48 9.48
C ARG A 248 -7.06 10.01 9.86
N LEU A 249 -6.87 8.71 9.88
CA LEU A 249 -5.55 8.08 9.84
C LEU A 249 -5.23 7.65 8.41
N GLU A 250 -3.96 7.44 8.12
CA GLU A 250 -3.45 6.88 6.86
C GLU A 250 -2.55 5.69 7.18
N PHE A 251 -3.01 4.47 6.89
CA PHE A 251 -2.19 3.27 7.05
C PHE A 251 -1.38 3.04 5.78
N ARG A 252 -0.04 3.12 5.87
CA ARG A 252 0.88 3.21 4.73
C ARG A 252 1.52 1.87 4.32
N CYS A 253 1.41 0.85 5.17
CA CYS A 253 1.90 -0.48 4.86
C CYS A 253 1.26 -1.12 3.62
N PRO A 254 -0.08 -1.08 3.42
CA PRO A 254 -0.76 -1.82 2.35
C PRO A 254 -0.21 -1.52 0.96
N ASP A 255 -0.37 -2.48 0.06
CA ASP A 255 -0.02 -2.32 -1.35
C ASP A 255 -1.11 -2.88 -2.28
N ALA A 256 -1.07 -2.47 -3.55
CA ALA A 256 -2.11 -2.78 -4.51
C ALA A 256 -2.01 -4.21 -5.09
N SER A 257 -1.14 -5.08 -4.56
CA SER A 257 -1.18 -6.52 -4.84
C SER A 257 -2.34 -7.21 -4.12
N CYS A 258 -2.93 -6.55 -3.12
CA CYS A 258 -4.03 -7.10 -2.35
C CYS A 258 -5.37 -7.20 -3.10
N ASN A 259 -6.25 -8.02 -2.51
CA ASN A 259 -7.68 -7.92 -2.73
C ASN A 259 -8.22 -6.80 -1.80
N PRO A 260 -8.71 -5.67 -2.32
CA PRO A 260 -9.07 -4.52 -1.49
C PRO A 260 -10.27 -4.80 -0.58
N TYR A 261 -11.18 -5.70 -0.98
CA TYR A 261 -12.32 -6.08 -0.15
C TYR A 261 -11.85 -6.77 1.14
N LEU A 262 -10.88 -7.69 1.03
CA LEU A 262 -10.31 -8.39 2.18
C LEU A 262 -9.43 -7.47 3.02
N ALA A 263 -8.56 -6.68 2.38
CA ALA A 263 -7.66 -5.76 3.07
C ALA A 263 -8.44 -4.71 3.88
N PHE A 264 -9.45 -4.06 3.30
CA PHE A 264 -10.24 -3.04 4.00
C PHE A 264 -11.11 -3.64 5.10
N ALA A 265 -11.67 -4.84 4.88
CA ALA A 265 -12.42 -5.55 5.90
C ALA A 265 -11.52 -5.93 7.11
N ALA A 266 -10.31 -6.44 6.86
CA ALA A 266 -9.36 -6.78 7.91
C ALA A 266 -8.95 -5.54 8.73
N MET A 267 -8.64 -4.42 8.06
CA MET A 267 -8.34 -3.15 8.73
C MET A 267 -9.51 -2.66 9.59
N LEU A 268 -10.74 -2.71 9.06
CA LEU A 268 -11.92 -2.31 9.83
C LEU A 268 -12.15 -3.20 11.06
N CYS A 269 -11.98 -4.52 10.92
CA CYS A 269 -12.12 -5.45 12.04
C CYS A 269 -11.08 -5.17 13.14
N ALA A 270 -9.81 -4.96 12.75
CA ALA A 270 -8.75 -4.61 13.69
C ALA A 270 -9.02 -3.29 14.41
N GLY A 271 -9.49 -2.27 13.69
CA GLY A 271 -9.85 -0.99 14.30
C GLY A 271 -11.07 -1.08 15.22
N ILE A 272 -12.05 -1.92 14.91
CA ILE A 272 -13.18 -2.22 15.81
C ILE A 272 -12.70 -2.92 17.08
N ASP A 273 -11.79 -3.90 16.98
CA ASP A 273 -11.19 -4.56 18.14
C ASP A 273 -10.45 -3.55 19.03
N GLY A 274 -9.64 -2.69 18.40
CA GLY A 274 -8.99 -1.55 19.04
C GLY A 274 -9.92 -0.71 19.90
N ILE A 275 -11.06 -0.30 19.31
CA ILE A 275 -12.07 0.50 20.02
C ILE A 275 -12.71 -0.29 21.16
N LYS A 276 -13.11 -1.55 20.94
CA LYS A 276 -13.81 -2.37 21.93
C LYS A 276 -12.95 -2.69 23.16
N ASN A 277 -11.68 -2.98 22.93
CA ASN A 277 -10.73 -3.37 23.97
C ASN A 277 -9.89 -2.20 24.49
N GLU A 278 -10.22 -0.97 24.08
CA GLU A 278 -9.52 0.27 24.43
C GLU A 278 -7.99 0.19 24.26
N ILE A 279 -7.55 -0.45 23.18
CA ILE A 279 -6.13 -0.74 22.94
C ILE A 279 -5.37 0.57 22.75
N ASP A 280 -4.39 0.82 23.63
CA ASP A 280 -3.52 1.99 23.54
C ASP A 280 -2.50 1.81 22.40
N PRO A 281 -2.40 2.75 21.43
CA PRO A 281 -1.37 2.70 20.40
C PRO A 281 0.05 3.00 20.91
N GLY A 282 0.19 3.39 22.19
CA GLY A 282 1.45 3.81 22.78
C GLY A 282 1.80 5.27 22.45
N ASP A 283 3.03 5.65 22.75
CA ASP A 283 3.52 7.00 22.45
C ASP A 283 3.73 7.19 20.93
N SER A 284 3.42 8.40 20.44
CA SER A 284 3.67 8.78 19.05
C SER A 284 5.16 8.90 18.76
N LEU A 285 5.58 8.53 17.56
CA LEU A 285 6.98 8.59 17.14
C LEU A 285 7.26 9.81 16.26
N ASP A 286 7.43 10.97 16.89
CA ASP A 286 7.64 12.27 16.22
C ASP A 286 9.10 12.56 15.91
N VAL A 287 9.79 11.56 15.38
CA VAL A 287 11.16 11.64 14.88
C VAL A 287 11.23 10.96 13.52
N ASP A 288 12.22 11.35 12.70
CA ASP A 288 12.52 10.56 11.52
C ASP A 288 13.07 9.20 11.98
N ILE A 289 12.36 8.12 11.66
CA ILE A 289 12.77 6.78 12.09
C ILE A 289 14.09 6.36 11.45
N TYR A 290 14.49 6.99 10.34
CA TYR A 290 15.75 6.71 9.66
C TYR A 290 16.95 7.28 10.43
N ASP A 291 16.71 8.23 11.35
CA ASP A 291 17.74 8.80 12.23
C ASP A 291 17.90 8.04 13.55
N LEU A 292 17.03 7.05 13.83
CA LEU A 292 17.09 6.24 15.03
C LEU A 292 18.24 5.24 14.99
N SER A 293 18.91 5.06 16.13
CA SER A 293 19.93 4.02 16.28
C SER A 293 19.32 2.62 16.20
N PRO A 294 20.11 1.57 15.85
CA PRO A 294 19.62 0.19 15.86
C PRO A 294 19.03 -0.25 17.21
N GLU A 295 19.54 0.26 18.33
CA GLU A 295 19.01 -0.04 19.66
C GLU A 295 17.61 0.56 19.87
N GLU A 296 17.40 1.81 19.46
CA GLU A 296 16.08 2.47 19.53
C GLU A 296 15.08 1.79 18.61
N LEU A 297 15.50 1.43 17.39
CA LEU A 297 14.68 0.69 16.43
C LEU A 297 14.22 -0.67 16.96
N SER A 298 15.09 -1.38 17.68
CA SER A 298 14.76 -2.70 18.25
C SER A 298 13.62 -2.67 19.28
N LYS A 299 13.35 -1.50 19.86
CA LYS A 299 12.28 -1.29 20.86
C LYS A 299 10.92 -1.04 20.21
N ILE A 300 10.90 -0.76 18.90
CA ILE A 300 9.66 -0.48 18.16
C ILE A 300 9.23 -1.78 17.47
N PRO A 301 7.97 -2.23 17.65
CA PRO A 301 7.46 -3.38 16.92
C PRO A 301 7.58 -3.17 15.41
N SER A 302 7.89 -4.22 14.66
CA SER A 302 8.10 -4.15 13.21
C SER A 302 7.17 -5.08 12.46
N THR A 303 6.96 -4.77 11.17
CA THR A 303 6.24 -5.64 10.25
C THR A 303 7.00 -6.96 10.05
N PRO A 304 6.31 -8.08 9.78
CA PRO A 304 6.99 -9.32 9.38
C PRO A 304 7.91 -9.09 8.19
N GLY A 305 9.07 -9.76 8.19
CA GLY A 305 10.06 -9.65 7.10
C GLY A 305 9.71 -10.45 5.84
N SER A 306 8.62 -11.23 5.86
CA SER A 306 8.20 -12.09 4.75
C SER A 306 6.68 -12.34 4.76
N LEU A 307 6.16 -12.80 3.61
CA LEU A 307 4.77 -13.23 3.49
C LEU A 307 4.47 -14.39 4.44
N GLU A 308 5.38 -15.36 4.53
CA GLU A 308 5.27 -16.48 5.47
C GLU A 308 5.11 -16.00 6.92
N GLY A 309 5.95 -15.05 7.38
CA GLY A 309 5.83 -14.51 8.73
C GLY A 309 4.50 -13.78 8.99
N ALA A 310 3.91 -13.16 7.97
CA ALA A 310 2.58 -12.58 8.11
C ALA A 310 1.45 -13.62 8.11
N LEU A 311 1.60 -14.72 7.35
CA LEU A 311 0.65 -15.84 7.38
C LEU A 311 0.69 -16.56 8.73
N GLU A 312 1.87 -16.76 9.33
CA GLU A 312 2.00 -17.28 10.69
C GLU A 312 1.39 -16.34 11.73
N ALA A 313 1.55 -15.03 11.54
CA ALA A 313 0.91 -14.04 12.41
C ALA A 313 -0.61 -14.10 12.29
N LEU A 314 -1.14 -14.23 11.06
CA LEU A 314 -2.57 -14.43 10.83
C LEU A 314 -3.09 -15.72 11.48
N GLU A 315 -2.37 -16.82 11.35
CA GLU A 315 -2.74 -18.10 12.00
C GLU A 315 -2.80 -17.96 13.53
N LYS A 316 -1.91 -17.17 14.13
CA LYS A 316 -1.86 -16.96 15.59
C LYS A 316 -2.83 -15.89 16.10
N ASP A 317 -3.19 -14.93 15.26
CA ASP A 317 -3.96 -13.74 15.62
C ASP A 317 -5.03 -13.44 14.55
N HIS A 318 -6.12 -14.21 14.55
CA HIS A 318 -7.27 -13.99 13.65
C HIS A 318 -8.62 -13.85 14.36
N GLU A 319 -8.66 -13.93 15.70
CA GLU A 319 -9.92 -13.84 16.46
C GLU A 319 -10.65 -12.51 16.22
N PHE A 320 -9.89 -11.42 16.04
CA PHE A 320 -10.46 -10.10 15.72
C PHE A 320 -11.21 -10.08 14.38
N LEU A 321 -10.87 -10.99 13.45
CA LEU A 321 -11.53 -11.15 12.15
C LEU A 321 -12.80 -12.02 12.25
N THR A 322 -12.81 -13.01 13.14
CA THR A 322 -13.88 -14.01 13.25
C THR A 322 -14.96 -13.66 14.27
N THR A 323 -14.66 -12.82 15.27
CA THR A 323 -15.60 -12.41 16.34
C THR A 323 -16.94 -11.87 15.82
N GLY A 324 -16.94 -11.18 14.68
CA GLY A 324 -18.15 -10.64 14.04
C GLY A 324 -18.76 -11.53 12.95
N GLY A 325 -18.22 -12.74 12.73
CA GLY A 325 -18.55 -13.60 11.59
C GLY A 325 -18.19 -12.98 10.23
N VAL A 326 -17.32 -11.96 10.23
CA VAL A 326 -16.91 -11.21 9.03
C VAL A 326 -16.04 -12.10 8.16
N PHE A 327 -14.99 -12.65 8.76
CA PHE A 327 -14.20 -13.74 8.22
C PHE A 327 -14.64 -15.04 8.89
N THR A 328 -14.59 -16.13 8.14
CA THR A 328 -14.84 -17.48 8.65
C THR A 328 -13.54 -18.24 8.72
N GLU A 329 -13.46 -19.25 9.60
CA GLU A 329 -12.25 -20.07 9.76
C GLU A 329 -11.84 -20.72 8.43
N ASP A 330 -12.79 -21.19 7.63
CA ASP A 330 -12.51 -21.79 6.32
C ASP A 330 -11.88 -20.79 5.34
N LEU A 331 -12.29 -19.52 5.36
CA LEU A 331 -11.69 -18.47 4.54
C LEU A 331 -10.24 -18.20 4.95
N ILE A 332 -9.98 -18.11 6.26
CA ILE A 332 -8.64 -17.85 6.80
C ILE A 332 -7.71 -19.03 6.45
N GLN A 333 -8.14 -20.25 6.72
CA GLN A 333 -7.36 -21.45 6.42
C GLN A 333 -7.08 -21.57 4.91
N THR A 334 -8.11 -21.41 4.08
CA THR A 334 -7.95 -21.44 2.62
C THR A 334 -6.99 -20.37 2.12
N TRP A 335 -7.03 -19.17 2.70
CA TRP A 335 -6.12 -18.08 2.34
C TRP A 335 -4.67 -18.42 2.68
N ILE A 336 -4.42 -18.93 3.88
CA ILE A 336 -3.07 -19.33 4.32
C ILE A 336 -2.53 -20.43 3.41
N GLU A 337 -3.27 -21.51 3.21
CA GLU A 337 -2.89 -22.64 2.34
C GLU A 337 -2.61 -22.17 0.92
N TYR A 338 -3.52 -21.39 0.34
CA TYR A 338 -3.35 -20.87 -1.02
C TYR A 338 -2.06 -20.06 -1.16
N LYS A 339 -1.78 -19.16 -0.21
CA LYS A 339 -0.59 -18.30 -0.26
C LYS A 339 0.71 -19.08 -0.04
N LEU A 340 0.70 -20.07 0.83
CA LEU A 340 1.84 -20.97 1.01
C LEU A 340 2.13 -21.74 -0.27
N ASP A 341 1.13 -22.38 -0.85
CA ASP A 341 1.30 -23.28 -2.00
C ASP A 341 1.57 -22.56 -3.32
N ASN A 342 0.99 -21.38 -3.52
CA ASN A 342 1.01 -20.69 -4.81
C ASN A 342 1.97 -19.48 -4.85
N GLU A 343 2.48 -19.01 -3.71
CA GLU A 343 3.37 -17.85 -3.68
C GLU A 343 4.65 -18.07 -2.85
N VAL A 344 4.54 -18.52 -1.60
CA VAL A 344 5.69 -18.71 -0.71
C VAL A 344 6.56 -19.89 -1.16
N ASN A 345 6.00 -21.09 -1.24
CA ASN A 345 6.72 -22.30 -1.61
C ASN A 345 7.30 -22.21 -3.04
N PRO A 346 6.54 -21.73 -4.05
CA PRO A 346 7.10 -21.50 -5.37
C PRO A 346 8.31 -20.56 -5.37
N MET A 347 8.26 -19.45 -4.64
CA MET A 347 9.41 -18.53 -4.57
C MET A 347 10.60 -19.16 -3.85
N ARG A 348 10.37 -19.90 -2.75
CA ARG A 348 11.41 -20.56 -1.95
C ARG A 348 12.21 -21.59 -2.75
N LEU A 349 11.56 -22.33 -3.63
CA LEU A 349 12.19 -23.43 -4.37
C LEU A 349 13.00 -22.97 -5.60
N ARG A 350 12.92 -21.69 -5.98
CA ARG A 350 13.56 -21.16 -7.19
C ARG A 350 14.85 -20.42 -6.81
N PRO A 351 16.03 -20.87 -7.30
CA PRO A 351 17.26 -20.12 -7.11
C PRO A 351 17.14 -18.68 -7.60
N HIS A 352 17.57 -17.73 -6.77
CA HIS A 352 17.48 -16.31 -7.10
C HIS A 352 18.71 -15.88 -7.91
N PRO A 353 18.59 -15.02 -8.96
CA PRO A 353 19.75 -14.61 -9.77
C PRO A 353 20.94 -14.07 -8.97
N TYR A 354 20.66 -13.38 -7.85
CA TYR A 354 21.70 -12.84 -6.96
C TYR A 354 22.48 -13.92 -6.18
N GLU A 355 21.91 -15.11 -5.97
CA GLU A 355 22.62 -16.22 -5.31
C GLU A 355 23.82 -16.70 -6.13
N PHE A 356 23.75 -16.61 -7.47
CA PHE A 356 24.88 -16.93 -8.34
C PHE A 356 26.02 -15.92 -8.17
N SER A 357 25.74 -14.66 -7.84
CA SER A 357 26.78 -13.67 -7.52
C SER A 357 27.44 -13.91 -6.17
N LEU A 358 26.77 -14.61 -5.25
CA LEU A 358 27.25 -14.87 -3.89
C LEU A 358 27.96 -16.23 -3.76
N TYR A 359 27.49 -17.23 -4.51
CA TYR A 359 27.79 -18.64 -4.23
C TYR A 359 28.23 -19.45 -5.45
N TYR A 360 28.34 -18.87 -6.65
CA TYR A 360 28.74 -19.67 -7.84
C TYR A 360 30.20 -20.14 -7.77
N ASP A 361 31.07 -19.37 -7.14
CA ASP A 361 32.50 -19.63 -6.97
C ASP A 361 32.87 -20.09 -5.54
N CYS A 362 31.88 -20.55 -4.76
CA CYS A 362 32.06 -20.91 -3.35
C CYS A 362 32.98 -22.13 -3.11
#